data_AF-A0A699VVW6-F1
#
_entry.id   AF-A0A699VVW6-F1
#
_cell.length_a   1.000
_cell.length_b   1.000
_cell.length_c   1.000
_cell.angle_alpha   90.00
_cell.angle_beta   90.00
_cell.angle_gamma   90.00
#
_symmetry.space_group_name_H-M   'P 1'
#
loop_
_entity.id
_entity.type
_entity.pdbx_description
1 polymer ?
#
loop_
_entity_poly.entity_id
_entity_poly.type
_entity_poly.pdbx_seq_one_letter_code
_entity_poly.pdbx_strand_id
1 'polypeptide(L)'
;DLVAGLPKFKYHKEYLCPSCEQGKSKRVSHPPKPVPNSRQRLHLLHMDLCGPMRIASINGKRYVLVIVDDYSRYTWVHFLRSKDETPEVIIKFLKRITILLQSPVIIIRTDNGT
;
A
#
# COMPACT_ATOMS: atom_id res chain seq x y z
N ASP A 1 6.20 52.80 -6.32
CA ASP A 1 5.14 52.43 -7.28
C ASP A 1 5.75 51.96 -8.58
N LEU A 2 5.70 50.66 -8.87
CA LEU A 2 6.48 50.05 -9.97
C LEU A 2 5.67 49.76 -11.26
N VAL A 3 4.38 50.11 -11.35
CA VAL A 3 3.61 50.04 -12.61
C VAL A 3 2.52 51.12 -12.65
N ALA A 4 2.41 51.86 -13.76
CA ALA A 4 1.33 52.79 -14.07
C ALA A 4 0.68 52.44 -15.42
N GLY A 5 -0.66 52.54 -15.53
CA GLY A 5 -1.40 52.33 -16.79
C GLY A 5 -2.18 51.02 -16.93
N LEU A 6 -2.10 50.10 -15.96
CA LEU A 6 -2.96 48.91 -15.95
C LEU A 6 -4.40 49.27 -15.50
N PRO A 7 -5.44 48.69 -16.12
CA PRO A 7 -6.80 48.78 -15.61
C PRO A 7 -6.84 48.29 -14.16
N LYS A 8 -7.49 49.04 -13.26
CA LYS A 8 -7.69 48.61 -11.87
C LYS A 8 -8.51 47.31 -11.88
N PHE A 9 -7.85 46.18 -11.70
CA PHE A 9 -8.52 44.88 -11.63
C PHE A 9 -9.38 44.86 -10.37
N LYS A 10 -10.71 44.82 -10.53
CA LYS A 10 -11.63 44.62 -9.42
C LYS A 10 -11.64 43.14 -9.07
N TYR A 11 -10.85 42.76 -8.08
CA TYR A 11 -10.89 41.41 -7.54
C TYR A 11 -12.21 41.20 -6.79
N HIS A 12 -13.17 40.57 -7.45
CA HIS A 12 -14.41 40.14 -6.81
C HIS A 12 -14.14 38.85 -6.02
N LYS A 13 -13.86 39.01 -4.73
CA LYS A 13 -13.52 37.92 -3.79
C LYS A 13 -14.60 36.81 -3.71
N GLU A 14 -15.79 37.08 -4.20
CA GLU A 14 -16.97 36.20 -4.15
C GLU A 14 -17.05 35.19 -5.30
N TYR A 15 -16.27 35.36 -6.38
CA TYR A 15 -16.25 34.41 -7.48
C TYR A 15 -15.04 33.48 -7.39
N LEU A 16 -15.26 32.29 -6.84
CA LEU A 16 -14.34 31.15 -6.97
C LEU A 16 -14.28 30.73 -8.44
N CYS A 17 -13.07 30.68 -9.01
CA CYS A 17 -12.86 30.19 -10.37
C CYS A 17 -13.14 28.67 -10.42
N PRO A 18 -14.09 28.19 -11.24
CA PRO A 18 -14.43 26.76 -11.31
C PRO A 18 -13.24 25.85 -11.64
N SER A 19 -12.36 26.30 -12.55
CA SER A 19 -11.14 25.56 -12.93
C SER A 19 -10.15 25.47 -11.76
N CYS A 20 -10.02 26.52 -10.96
CA CYS A 20 -9.17 26.51 -9.77
C CYS A 20 -9.75 25.62 -8.67
N GLU A 21 -11.06 25.60 -8.48
CA GLU A 21 -11.73 24.73 -7.51
C GLU A 21 -11.55 23.26 -7.87
N GLN A 22 -11.76 22.90 -9.14
CA GLN A 22 -11.57 21.52 -9.60
C GLN A 22 -10.09 21.10 -9.56
N GLY A 23 -9.18 21.98 -9.98
CA GLY A 23 -7.73 21.70 -9.98
C GLY A 23 -7.10 21.63 -8.58
N LYS A 24 -7.70 22.29 -7.58
CA LYS A 24 -7.24 22.28 -6.18
C LYS A 24 -8.09 21.40 -5.27
N SER A 25 -9.09 20.72 -5.81
CA SER A 25 -9.94 19.82 -5.04
C SER A 25 -9.10 18.69 -4.47
N LYS A 26 -9.14 18.53 -3.14
CA LYS A 26 -8.49 17.44 -2.44
C LYS A 26 -9.54 16.38 -2.14
N ARG A 27 -9.21 15.12 -2.40
CA ARG A 27 -10.04 14.01 -1.93
C ARG A 27 -10.20 14.12 -0.41
N VAL A 28 -11.44 14.00 0.06
CA VAL A 28 -11.74 13.96 1.49
C VAL A 28 -10.89 12.88 2.16
N SER A 29 -10.36 13.18 3.35
CA SER A 29 -9.59 12.22 4.13
C SER A 29 -10.44 10.97 4.42
N HIS A 30 -9.82 9.81 4.34
CA HIS A 30 -10.47 8.59 4.84
C HIS A 30 -10.68 8.71 6.35
N PRO A 31 -11.87 8.33 6.87
CA PRO A 31 -12.10 8.33 8.31
C PRO A 31 -11.09 7.36 8.97
N PRO A 32 -10.50 7.77 10.11
CA PRO A 32 -9.62 6.88 10.85
C PRO A 32 -10.41 5.64 11.30
N LYS A 33 -9.75 4.47 11.29
CA LYS A 33 -10.31 3.24 11.85
C LYS A 33 -9.88 3.14 13.32
N PRO A 34 -10.79 3.35 14.29
CA PRO A 34 -10.42 3.38 15.71
C PRO A 34 -10.09 2.00 16.28
N VAL A 35 -10.52 0.91 15.63
CA VAL A 35 -10.28 -0.46 16.08
C VAL A 35 -9.63 -1.26 14.94
N PRO A 36 -8.52 -1.96 15.20
CA PRO A 36 -7.97 -2.93 14.26
C PRO A 36 -9.02 -4.00 13.93
N ASN A 37 -9.18 -4.35 12.66
CA ASN A 37 -10.11 -5.40 12.26
C ASN A 37 -9.64 -6.79 12.74
N SER A 38 -8.35 -6.94 12.98
CA SER A 38 -7.74 -8.17 13.46
C SER A 38 -7.88 -8.33 14.99
N ARG A 39 -8.51 -9.41 15.45
CA ARG A 39 -8.65 -9.72 16.90
C ARG A 39 -7.56 -10.68 17.42
N GLN A 40 -6.79 -11.29 16.51
CA GLN A 40 -5.76 -12.26 16.82
C GLN A 40 -4.71 -12.31 15.71
N ARG A 41 -3.53 -12.85 16.02
CA ARG A 41 -2.48 -13.17 15.04
C ARG A 41 -3.04 -14.06 13.93
N LEU A 42 -2.54 -13.88 12.71
CA LEU A 42 -2.93 -14.62 11.51
C LEU A 42 -4.40 -14.43 11.07
N HIS A 43 -5.18 -13.56 11.72
CA HIS A 43 -6.56 -13.28 11.28
C HIS A 43 -6.59 -12.63 9.89
N LEU A 44 -5.69 -11.68 9.64
CA LEU A 44 -5.59 -10.99 8.36
C LEU A 44 -4.11 -10.82 7.99
N LEU A 45 -3.71 -11.44 6.88
CA LEU A 45 -2.41 -11.23 6.27
C LEU A 45 -2.55 -10.30 5.06
N HIS A 46 -1.77 -9.23 5.06
CA HIS A 46 -1.57 -8.38 3.89
C HIS A 46 -0.34 -8.87 3.14
N MET A 47 -0.49 -9.17 1.86
CA MET A 47 0.61 -9.65 1.02
C MET A 47 0.80 -8.71 -0.17
N ASP A 48 2.04 -8.37 -0.47
CA ASP A 48 2.42 -7.50 -1.58
C ASP A 48 3.68 -8.01 -2.26
N LEU A 49 3.74 -7.88 -3.59
CA LEU A 49 4.87 -8.32 -4.40
C LEU A 49 5.53 -7.11 -5.05
N CYS A 50 6.74 -6.81 -4.58
CA CYS A 50 7.53 -5.70 -5.07
C CYS A 50 8.58 -6.18 -6.07
N GLY A 51 8.63 -5.62 -7.29
CA GLY A 51 9.71 -5.86 -8.26
C GLY A 51 9.29 -5.76 -9.73
N PRO A 52 10.24 -5.92 -10.66
CA PRO A 52 11.65 -6.29 -10.44
C PRO A 52 12.51 -5.13 -9.89
N MET A 53 13.31 -5.42 -8.86
CA MET A 53 14.31 -4.51 -8.31
C MET A 53 15.43 -4.23 -9.32
N ARG A 54 15.90 -2.98 -9.32
CA ARG A 54 17.05 -2.55 -10.15
C ARG A 54 18.31 -3.34 -9.81
N ILE A 55 18.53 -3.62 -8.52
CA ILE A 55 19.69 -4.35 -8.02
C ILE A 55 19.21 -5.72 -7.57
N ALA A 56 19.87 -6.77 -8.04
CA ALA A 56 19.57 -8.12 -7.58
C ALA A 56 20.15 -8.36 -6.19
N SER A 57 19.51 -9.23 -5.41
CA SER A 57 20.09 -9.72 -4.16
C SER A 57 21.36 -10.54 -4.41
N ILE A 58 22.06 -10.92 -3.33
CA ILE A 58 23.28 -11.76 -3.39
C ILE A 58 23.10 -13.01 -4.26
N ASN A 59 21.90 -13.61 -4.25
CA ASN A 59 21.57 -14.82 -5.04
C ASN A 59 20.86 -14.50 -6.37
N GLY A 60 20.98 -13.27 -6.86
CA GLY A 60 20.41 -12.84 -8.14
C GLY A 60 18.89 -12.71 -8.16
N LYS A 61 18.23 -12.62 -7.00
CA LYS A 61 16.76 -12.47 -6.90
C LYS A 61 16.36 -11.01 -7.03
N ARG A 62 15.28 -10.73 -7.76
CA ARG A 62 14.84 -9.36 -8.07
C ARG A 62 13.44 -9.02 -7.59
N TYR A 63 12.71 -9.97 -7.03
CA TYR A 63 11.37 -9.72 -6.48
C TYR A 63 11.39 -9.93 -4.97
N VAL A 64 10.51 -9.22 -4.28
CA VAL A 64 10.34 -9.27 -2.83
C VAL A 64 8.87 -9.44 -2.53
N LEU A 65 8.50 -10.61 -2.00
CA LEU A 65 7.19 -10.86 -1.43
C LEU A 65 7.22 -10.43 0.04
N VAL A 66 6.37 -9.48 0.39
CA VAL A 66 6.19 -8.98 1.76
C VAL A 66 4.87 -9.52 2.29
N ILE A 67 4.89 -10.13 3.47
CA ILE A 67 3.71 -10.64 4.16
C ILE A 67 3.64 -9.99 5.53
N VAL A 68 2.57 -9.26 5.82
CA VAL A 68 2.37 -8.51 7.07
C VAL A 68 1.15 -9.05 7.79
N ASP A 69 1.32 -9.44 9.04
CA ASP A 69 0.20 -9.73 9.94
C ASP A 69 -0.44 -8.43 10.44
N ASP A 70 -1.76 -8.26 10.21
CA ASP A 70 -2.47 -7.03 10.60
C ASP A 70 -2.51 -6.84 12.12
N TYR A 71 -2.52 -7.94 12.90
CA TYR A 71 -2.60 -7.85 14.36
C TYR A 71 -1.26 -7.51 15.00
N SER A 72 -0.26 -8.36 14.80
CA SER A 72 1.05 -8.23 15.45
C SER A 72 2.00 -7.27 14.74
N ARG A 73 1.67 -6.85 13.52
CA ARG A 73 2.56 -6.10 12.62
C ARG A 73 3.85 -6.85 12.27
N TYR A 74 3.94 -8.15 12.59
CA TYR A 74 5.06 -8.97 12.20
C TYR A 74 5.11 -9.09 10.68
N THR A 75 6.30 -8.91 10.12
CA THR A 75 6.51 -8.90 8.67
C THR A 75 7.49 -10.01 8.28
N TRP A 76 7.07 -10.87 7.37
CA TRP A 76 7.92 -11.84 6.70
C TRP A 76 8.27 -11.34 5.31
N VAL A 77 9.52 -11.59 4.89
CA VAL A 77 10.04 -11.17 3.60
C VAL A 77 10.64 -12.37 2.87
N HIS A 78 10.22 -12.59 1.64
CA HIS A 78 10.75 -13.63 0.78
C HIS A 78 11.29 -13.02 -0.52
N PHE A 79 12.57 -13.28 -0.80
CA PHE A 79 13.16 -12.92 -2.09
C PHE A 79 12.82 -13.97 -3.13
N LEU A 80 12.42 -13.54 -4.33
CA LEU A 80 12.06 -14.39 -5.47
C LEU A 80 12.86 -14.03 -6.73
N ARG A 81 13.18 -15.03 -7.56
CA ARG A 81 13.86 -14.80 -8.85
C ARG A 81 12.91 -14.19 -9.87
N SER A 82 11.68 -14.68 -9.91
CA SER A 82 10.60 -14.30 -10.83
C SER A 82 9.25 -14.30 -10.12
N LYS A 83 8.22 -13.72 -10.76
CA LYS A 83 6.88 -13.59 -10.17
C LYS A 83 6.17 -14.93 -10.00
N ASP A 84 6.41 -15.88 -10.90
CA ASP A 84 5.80 -17.21 -10.93
C ASP A 84 6.20 -18.10 -9.74
N GLU A 85 7.27 -17.77 -9.01
CA GLU A 85 7.62 -18.44 -7.75
C GLU A 85 6.65 -18.10 -6.59
N THR A 86 5.89 -17.00 -6.71
CA THR A 86 5.06 -16.45 -5.63
C THR A 86 4.03 -17.43 -5.08
N PRO A 87 3.21 -18.12 -5.90
CA PRO A 87 2.19 -19.03 -5.39
C PRO A 87 2.78 -20.17 -4.57
N GLU A 88 3.89 -20.76 -5.03
CA GLU A 88 4.55 -21.87 -4.33
C GLU A 88 5.10 -21.41 -2.96
N VAL A 89 5.70 -20.22 -2.91
CA VAL A 89 6.23 -19.64 -1.67
C VAL A 89 5.10 -19.33 -0.68
N ILE A 90 3.98 -18.76 -1.15
CA ILE A 90 2.81 -18.50 -0.31
C ILE A 90 2.25 -19.81 0.26
N ILE A 91 2.07 -20.85 -0.55
CA ILE A 91 1.54 -22.14 -0.08
C ILE A 91 2.46 -22.75 0.99
N LYS A 92 3.79 -22.75 0.77
CA LYS A 92 4.77 -23.25 1.74
C LYS A 92 4.76 -22.42 3.02
N PHE A 93 4.68 -21.10 2.90
CA PHE A 93 4.59 -20.18 4.04
C PHE A 93 3.35 -20.46 4.90
N LEU A 94 2.16 -20.53 4.28
CA LEU A 94 0.90 -20.74 4.99
C LEU A 94 0.87 -22.07 5.76
N LYS A 95 1.35 -23.15 5.12
CA LYS A 95 1.48 -24.46 5.79
C LYS A 95 2.40 -24.38 7.01
N ARG A 96 3.57 -23.76 6.84
CA ARG A 96 4.57 -23.65 7.91
C ARG A 96 4.08 -22.78 9.07
N ILE A 97 3.51 -21.62 8.79
CA ILE A 97 3.14 -20.65 9.83
C ILE A 97 1.95 -21.14 10.65
N THR A 98 1.00 -21.83 10.01
CA THR A 98 -0.17 -22.40 10.69
C THR A 98 0.25 -23.43 11.74
N ILE A 99 1.25 -24.27 11.42
CA ILE A 99 1.82 -25.26 12.35
C ILE A 99 2.63 -24.56 13.44
N LEU A 100 3.52 -23.63 13.06
CA LEU A 100 4.45 -22.97 13.97
C LEU A 100 3.74 -22.12 15.03
N LEU A 101 2.67 -21.43 14.66
CA LEU A 101 1.89 -20.59 15.58
C LEU A 101 0.65 -21.29 16.15
N GLN A 102 0.43 -22.56 15.80
CA GLN A 102 -0.74 -23.35 16.23
C GLN A 102 -2.07 -22.60 16.01
N SER A 103 -2.15 -21.83 14.91
CA SER A 103 -3.27 -20.94 14.63
C SER A 103 -3.50 -20.85 13.11
N PRO A 104 -4.75 -20.97 12.63
CA PRO A 104 -5.04 -20.92 11.19
C PRO A 104 -4.95 -19.48 10.66
N VAL A 105 -4.48 -19.35 9.41
CA VAL A 105 -4.65 -18.11 8.64
C VAL A 105 -6.09 -18.03 8.15
N ILE A 106 -6.78 -16.93 8.43
CA ILE A 106 -8.21 -16.79 8.13
C ILE A 106 -8.44 -16.00 6.84
N ILE A 107 -7.84 -14.81 6.72
CA ILE A 107 -8.05 -13.92 5.59
C ILE A 107 -6.69 -13.53 5.00
N ILE A 108 -6.58 -13.63 3.68
CA ILE A 108 -5.45 -13.12 2.91
C ILE A 108 -5.96 -11.98 2.04
N ARG A 109 -5.27 -10.84 2.09
CA ARG A 109 -5.51 -9.69 1.21
C ARG A 109 -4.27 -9.43 0.37
N THR A 110 -4.44 -9.51 -0.94
CA THR A 110 -3.47 -9.11 -1.96
C THR A 110 -4.02 -7.91 -2.75
N ASP A 111 -3.18 -7.28 -3.56
CA ASP A 111 -3.51 -6.12 -4.39
C ASP A 111 -4.05 -6.47 -5.79
N ASN A 112 -4.48 -7.73 -6.02
CA ASN A 112 -4.88 -8.25 -7.33
C ASN A 112 -3.81 -8.07 -8.42
N GLY A 113 -2.52 -8.08 -8.05
CA GLY A 113 -1.42 -8.08 -9.01
C GLY A 113 -1.47 -9.28 -9.98
N THR A 114 -0.94 -9.07 -11.20
CA THR A 114 -0.74 -10.08 -12.25
C THR A 114 0.58 -10.83 -12.09
#